data_AF-A0A8T6E3W4-F1
#
_entry.id   AF-A0A8T6E3W4-F1
#
_cell.length_a   1.000
_cell.length_b   1.000
_cell.length_c   1.000
_cell.angle_alpha   90.00
_cell.angle_beta   90.00
_cell.angle_gamma   90.00
#
_symmetry.space_group_name_H-M   'P 1'
#
loop_
_entity.id
_entity.type
_entity.pdbx_description
1 polymer ?
#
loop_
_entity_poly.entity_id
_entity_poly.type
_entity_poly.pdbx_seq_one_letter_code
_entity_poly.pdbx_strand_id
1 'polypeptide(L)'
;MALTLADLIANRTLGPDMAALLAGAVEERRSLLVVAIPRNAGKTTLMTAVLEERPDGVPLYMLGTRHGESLGIPTPDAPAGYLSMSEIAPHPVTDSYLWGPDVQRVFGAAHARSHAIATALHADGIDSAFEVIAENGVPDEQASLIDVVVYIRLFGRWQDPERRVVETIHEVERIQRGQVVARLTHSWNEATDQFETVTAPSSVSPQAYAHHLARFTEAAPPDARRS
;
A
#
# COMPACT_ATOMS: atom_id res chain seq x y z
N MET A 1 9.29 16.65 -8.68
CA MET A 1 8.00 16.74 -7.98
C MET A 1 7.43 15.33 -7.93
N ALA A 2 7.02 14.84 -6.76
CA ALA A 2 6.40 13.51 -6.66
C ALA A 2 4.98 13.54 -7.23
N LEU A 3 4.49 12.41 -7.75
CA LEU A 3 3.10 12.29 -8.22
C LEU A 3 2.17 12.23 -7.00
N THR A 4 1.01 12.88 -7.12
CA THR A 4 -0.08 12.86 -6.14
C THR A 4 -1.15 11.84 -6.52
N LEU A 5 -2.07 11.51 -5.60
CA LEU A 5 -3.23 10.70 -5.96
C LEU A 5 -4.09 11.32 -7.07
N ALA A 6 -4.21 12.66 -7.08
CA ALA A 6 -4.90 13.37 -8.16
C ALA A 6 -4.21 13.17 -9.52
N ASP A 7 -2.88 13.17 -9.57
CA ASP A 7 -2.12 12.88 -10.80
C ASP A 7 -2.34 11.42 -11.25
N LEU A 8 -2.42 10.47 -10.32
CA LEU A 8 -2.69 9.08 -10.65
C LEU A 8 -4.12 8.85 -11.17
N ILE A 9 -5.09 9.60 -10.67
CA ILE A 9 -6.46 9.64 -11.23
C ILE A 9 -6.44 10.24 -12.64
N ALA A 10 -5.75 11.37 -12.82
CA ALA A 10 -5.64 12.03 -14.13
C ALA A 10 -4.99 11.11 -15.17
N ASN A 11 -4.03 10.28 -14.75
CA ASN A 11 -3.37 9.26 -15.58
C ASN A 11 -4.19 7.97 -15.76
N ARG A 12 -5.41 7.89 -15.22
CA ARG A 12 -6.25 6.68 -15.21
C ARG A 12 -5.52 5.44 -14.68
N THR A 13 -4.64 5.64 -13.69
CA THR A 13 -3.96 4.57 -12.96
C THR A 13 -4.86 3.99 -11.88
N LEU A 14 -5.70 4.80 -11.26
CA LEU A 14 -6.76 4.37 -10.35
C LEU A 14 -7.96 5.32 -10.43
N GLY A 15 -9.13 4.85 -9.98
CA GLY A 15 -10.36 5.66 -9.94
C GLY A 15 -10.47 6.53 -8.68
N PRO A 16 -11.38 7.51 -8.65
CA PRO A 16 -11.63 8.35 -7.48
C PRO A 16 -11.96 7.58 -6.20
N ASP A 17 -12.81 6.55 -6.28
CA ASP A 17 -13.17 5.67 -5.14
C ASP A 17 -11.97 4.92 -4.56
N MET A 18 -11.11 4.37 -5.43
CA MET A 18 -9.85 3.75 -5.01
C MET A 18 -8.94 4.77 -4.30
N ALA A 19 -8.82 5.99 -4.84
CA ALA A 19 -8.03 7.05 -4.22
C ALA A 19 -8.60 7.46 -2.86
N ALA A 20 -9.92 7.52 -2.74
CA ALA A 20 -10.62 7.87 -1.52
C ALA A 20 -10.39 6.85 -0.40
N LEU A 21 -10.45 5.55 -0.75
CA LEU A 21 -10.09 4.48 0.18
C LEU A 21 -8.64 4.62 0.64
N LEU A 22 -7.69 4.82 -0.27
CA LEU A 22 -6.27 4.90 0.07
C LEU A 22 -5.93 6.14 0.90
N ALA A 23 -6.50 7.30 0.58
CA ALA A 23 -6.33 8.52 1.37
C ALA A 23 -6.95 8.37 2.76
N GLY A 24 -8.18 7.84 2.87
CA GLY A 24 -8.81 7.56 4.16
C GLY A 24 -8.02 6.54 4.98
N ALA A 25 -7.43 5.54 4.33
CA ALA A 25 -6.62 4.53 4.99
C ALA A 25 -5.38 5.16 5.63
N VAL A 26 -4.68 6.08 4.95
CA VAL A 26 -3.54 6.75 5.58
C VAL A 26 -3.90 7.84 6.56
N GLU A 27 -5.04 8.51 6.37
CA GLU A 27 -5.60 9.44 7.35
C GLU A 27 -5.83 8.73 8.69
N GLU A 28 -6.42 7.54 8.63
CA GLU A 28 -6.71 6.69 9.80
C GLU A 28 -5.54 5.79 10.20
N ARG A 29 -4.36 6.00 9.60
CA ARG A 29 -3.11 5.35 9.96
C ARG A 29 -3.16 3.81 9.82
N ARG A 30 -3.79 3.32 8.75
CA ARG A 30 -3.85 1.91 8.33
C ARG A 30 -2.58 1.49 7.61
N SER A 31 -2.16 0.24 7.79
CA SER A 31 -0.99 -0.30 7.10
C SER A 31 -1.31 -0.64 5.64
N LEU A 32 -0.36 -0.33 4.76
CA LEU A 32 -0.47 -0.44 3.31
C LEU A 32 0.60 -1.37 2.75
N LEU A 33 0.17 -2.30 1.91
CA LEU A 33 1.06 -3.16 1.12
C LEU A 33 0.77 -2.96 -0.37
N VAL A 34 1.80 -2.57 -1.14
CA VAL A 34 1.69 -2.42 -2.59
C VAL A 34 2.37 -3.59 -3.30
N VAL A 35 1.64 -4.30 -4.15
CA VAL A 35 2.08 -5.53 -4.81
C VAL A 35 2.08 -5.35 -6.31
N ALA A 36 3.11 -5.86 -6.98
CA ALA A 36 3.13 -6.03 -8.43
C ALA A 36 4.15 -7.09 -8.84
N ILE A 37 3.90 -7.84 -9.91
CA ILE A 37 4.88 -8.82 -10.42
C ILE A 37 6.14 -8.12 -10.95
N PRO A 38 6.08 -7.20 -11.94
CA PRO A 38 7.29 -6.65 -12.53
C PRO A 38 7.91 -5.53 -11.68
N ARG A 39 9.24 -5.37 -11.80
CA ARG A 39 9.94 -4.14 -11.41
C ARG A 39 9.38 -2.96 -12.19
N ASN A 40 9.52 -1.75 -11.66
CA ASN A 40 9.05 -0.49 -12.27
C ASN A 40 7.53 -0.38 -12.53
N ALA A 41 6.72 -1.28 -11.95
CA ALA A 41 5.25 -1.18 -11.97
C ALA A 41 4.69 0.10 -11.33
N GLY A 42 5.52 0.86 -10.60
CA GLY A 42 5.11 2.09 -9.93
C GLY A 42 4.71 1.90 -8.46
N LYS A 43 5.09 0.77 -7.83
CA LYS A 43 4.77 0.47 -6.42
C LYS A 43 5.18 1.61 -5.47
N THR A 44 6.44 2.03 -5.54
CA THR A 44 6.99 3.13 -4.71
C THR A 44 6.35 4.46 -5.05
N THR A 45 6.05 4.73 -6.33
CA THR A 45 5.34 5.94 -6.76
C THR A 45 3.95 6.02 -6.15
N LEU A 46 3.17 4.93 -6.23
CA LEU A 46 1.84 4.87 -5.62
C LEU A 46 1.94 4.99 -4.11
N MET A 47 2.80 4.20 -3.46
CA MET A 47 2.98 4.24 -2.01
C MET A 47 3.34 5.64 -1.51
N THR A 48 4.24 6.34 -2.22
CA THR A 48 4.61 7.73 -1.88
C THR A 48 3.41 8.67 -2.05
N ALA A 49 2.70 8.59 -3.18
CA ALA A 49 1.52 9.41 -3.44
C ALA A 49 0.43 9.23 -2.37
N VAL A 50 0.22 8.00 -1.92
CA VAL A 50 -0.73 7.67 -0.85
C VAL A 50 -0.23 8.19 0.49
N LEU A 51 1.03 7.96 0.86
CA LEU A 51 1.59 8.42 2.14
C LEU A 51 1.60 9.94 2.30
N GLU A 52 1.63 10.72 1.21
CA GLU A 52 1.52 12.18 1.27
C GLU A 52 0.13 12.67 1.69
N GLU A 53 -0.89 11.81 1.70
CA GLU A 53 -2.24 12.12 2.23
C GLU A 53 -2.36 11.90 3.75
N ARG A 54 -1.29 11.44 4.42
CA ARG A 54 -1.27 11.27 5.87
C ARG A 54 -1.51 12.63 6.58
N PRO A 55 -2.12 12.66 7.78
CA PRO A 55 -2.32 13.90 8.49
C PRO A 55 -0.99 14.57 8.87
N ASP A 56 -0.99 15.90 8.89
CA ASP A 56 0.15 16.68 9.36
C ASP A 56 0.57 16.25 10.77
N GLY A 57 1.87 16.10 10.97
CA GLY A 57 2.45 15.69 12.25
C GLY A 57 2.44 14.18 12.50
N VAL A 58 1.84 13.35 11.64
CA VAL A 58 2.04 11.89 11.67
C VAL A 58 3.42 11.57 11.10
N PRO A 59 4.36 11.03 11.91
CA PRO A 59 5.72 10.81 11.46
C PRO A 59 5.81 9.65 10.47
N LEU A 60 6.70 9.80 9.48
CA LEU A 60 7.10 8.78 8.53
C LEU A 60 8.56 8.39 8.81
N TYR A 61 8.76 7.21 9.37
CA TYR A 61 10.09 6.67 9.67
C TYR A 61 10.57 5.84 8.48
N MET A 62 11.53 6.40 7.73
CA MET A 62 12.13 5.74 6.58
C MET A 62 13.16 4.71 7.05
N LEU A 63 12.84 3.44 6.86
CA LEU A 63 13.64 2.32 7.32
C LEU A 63 14.72 1.92 6.30
N GLY A 64 15.79 1.31 6.82
CA GLY A 64 16.83 0.72 6.00
C GLY A 64 18.11 0.40 6.75
N THR A 65 18.91 -0.48 6.15
CA THR A 65 20.20 -0.94 6.70
C THR A 65 21.22 0.18 6.86
N ARG A 66 21.07 1.30 6.14
CA ARG A 66 21.87 2.52 6.34
C ARG A 66 21.85 3.06 7.77
N HIS A 67 20.82 2.71 8.55
CA HIS A 67 20.67 3.08 9.95
C HIS A 67 21.30 2.05 10.92
N GLY A 68 22.08 1.11 10.39
CA GLY A 68 22.72 0.05 11.16
C GLY A 68 21.70 -0.89 11.80
N GLU A 69 22.02 -1.42 12.97
CA GLU A 69 21.19 -2.40 13.67
C GLU A 69 19.78 -1.90 14.02
N SER A 70 19.61 -0.58 14.18
CA SER A 70 18.32 0.04 14.48
C SER A 70 17.33 -0.02 13.32
N LEU A 71 17.83 -0.16 12.08
CA LEU A 71 17.07 -0.03 10.83
C LEU A 71 16.30 1.31 10.67
N GLY A 72 16.49 2.29 11.56
CA GLY A 72 15.67 3.50 11.60
C GLY A 72 14.33 3.32 12.32
N ILE A 73 14.12 2.18 12.98
CA ILE A 73 12.96 1.95 13.84
C ILE A 73 13.03 2.95 15.00
N PRO A 74 11.98 3.75 15.24
CA PRO A 74 12.01 4.79 16.26
C PRO A 74 12.10 4.21 17.67
N THR A 75 12.49 5.01 18.66
CA THR A 75 12.52 4.60 20.07
C THR A 75 11.11 4.42 20.64
N PRO A 76 10.93 3.69 21.77
CA PRO A 76 9.60 3.45 22.34
C PRO A 76 8.80 4.70 22.75
N ASP A 77 9.48 5.81 23.02
CA ASP A 77 8.90 7.11 23.39
C ASP A 77 8.52 7.99 22.19
N ALA A 78 8.92 7.58 20.98
CA ALA A 78 8.61 8.32 19.77
C ALA A 78 7.11 8.23 19.42
N PRO A 79 6.53 9.26 18.78
CA PRO A 79 5.13 9.22 18.38
C PRO A 79 4.84 8.08 17.39
N ALA A 80 3.66 7.46 17.55
CA ALA A 80 3.14 6.47 16.60
C ALA A 80 2.98 7.10 15.21
N GLY A 81 3.27 6.32 14.17
CA GLY A 81 3.34 6.79 12.79
C GLY A 81 3.57 5.63 11.83
N TYR A 82 4.14 5.92 10.66
CA TYR A 82 4.43 4.93 9.64
C TYR A 82 5.87 4.44 9.69
N LEU A 83 6.06 3.12 9.72
CA LEU A 83 7.30 2.45 9.40
C LEU A 83 7.31 2.14 7.91
N SER A 84 8.16 2.82 7.14
CA SER A 84 8.21 2.65 5.69
C SER A 84 9.53 2.07 5.21
N MET A 85 9.44 0.95 4.51
CA MET A 85 10.55 0.38 3.75
C MET A 85 10.14 0.33 2.28
N SER A 86 11.10 0.41 1.36
CA SER A 86 10.78 0.52 -0.06
C SER A 86 10.28 -0.79 -0.65
N GLU A 87 10.84 -1.92 -0.20
CA GLU A 87 10.45 -3.25 -0.69
C GLU A 87 10.86 -4.37 0.28
N ILE A 88 10.03 -5.41 0.40
CA ILE A 88 10.42 -6.71 0.96
C ILE A 88 10.98 -7.55 -0.19
N ALA A 89 12.29 -7.77 -0.21
CA ALA A 89 12.95 -8.52 -1.29
C ALA A 89 14.31 -9.11 -0.88
N PRO A 90 14.65 -10.36 -1.28
CA PRO A 90 15.88 -11.04 -0.87
C PRO A 90 17.16 -10.49 -1.52
N HIS A 91 17.02 -9.75 -2.63
CA HIS A 91 18.13 -9.18 -3.38
C HIS A 91 18.05 -7.65 -3.34
N PRO A 92 18.58 -7.02 -2.28
CA PRO A 92 18.43 -5.59 -2.07
C PRO A 92 19.16 -4.79 -3.15
N VAL A 93 18.42 -3.88 -3.79
CA VAL A 93 18.98 -2.89 -4.75
C VAL A 93 19.30 -1.58 -4.04
N THR A 94 18.66 -1.33 -2.89
CA THR A 94 18.88 -0.16 -2.05
C THR A 94 18.85 -0.57 -0.57
N ASP A 95 19.36 0.27 0.30
CA ASP A 95 19.39 0.03 1.75
C ASP A 95 17.99 -0.06 2.39
N SER A 96 16.95 0.38 1.67
CA SER A 96 15.55 0.33 2.11
C SER A 96 14.82 -0.93 1.65
N TYR A 97 15.53 -1.87 1.01
CA TYR A 97 15.03 -3.20 0.68
C TYR A 97 15.43 -4.13 1.82
N LEU A 98 14.44 -4.70 2.50
CA LEU A 98 14.66 -5.53 3.68
C LEU A 98 14.24 -6.98 3.42
N TRP A 99 14.89 -7.91 4.10
CA TRP A 99 14.57 -9.34 4.03
C TRP A 99 14.91 -10.07 5.33
N GLY A 100 14.28 -11.22 5.52
CA GLY A 100 14.46 -12.13 6.64
C GLY A 100 14.27 -11.45 8.00
N PRO A 101 15.23 -11.58 8.93
CA PRO A 101 15.12 -11.04 10.28
C PRO A 101 14.83 -9.53 10.34
N ASP A 102 15.23 -8.75 9.33
CA ASP A 102 14.98 -7.30 9.31
C ASP A 102 13.49 -6.99 9.16
N VAL A 103 12.81 -7.71 8.26
CA VAL A 103 11.36 -7.60 8.07
C VAL A 103 10.63 -8.05 9.33
N GLN A 104 11.04 -9.18 9.92
CA GLN A 104 10.48 -9.65 11.20
C GLN A 104 10.61 -8.61 12.31
N ARG A 105 11.76 -7.94 12.43
CA ARG A 105 11.98 -6.87 13.41
C ARG A 105 11.07 -5.66 13.18
N VAL A 106 10.84 -5.27 11.93
CA VAL A 106 9.92 -4.17 11.60
C VAL A 106 8.48 -4.50 11.98
N PHE A 107 7.99 -5.68 11.58
CA PHE A 107 6.64 -6.12 11.92
C PHE A 107 6.44 -6.25 13.43
N GLY A 108 7.43 -6.80 14.16
CA GLY A 108 7.41 -6.86 15.61
C GLY A 108 7.39 -5.48 16.28
N ALA A 109 8.17 -4.52 15.77
CA ALA A 109 8.18 -3.16 16.28
C ALA A 109 6.86 -2.42 16.00
N ALA A 110 6.29 -2.60 14.81
CA ALA A 110 4.98 -2.04 14.45
C ALA A 110 3.88 -2.56 15.38
N HIS A 111 3.85 -3.89 15.58
CA HIS A 111 2.89 -4.55 16.46
C HIS A 111 3.00 -4.04 17.91
N ALA A 112 4.21 -4.04 18.47
CA ALA A 112 4.42 -3.69 19.86
C ALA A 112 4.16 -2.21 20.18
N ARG A 113 4.21 -1.32 19.19
CA ARG A 113 4.18 0.14 19.39
C ARG A 113 3.08 0.85 18.60
N SER A 114 2.14 0.10 18.03
CA SER A 114 1.01 0.63 17.25
C SER A 114 1.42 1.54 16.09
N HIS A 115 2.55 1.23 15.43
CA HIS A 115 2.89 1.87 14.16
C HIS A 115 2.19 1.16 13.01
N ALA A 116 1.84 1.93 11.98
CA ALA A 116 1.41 1.39 10.70
C ALA A 116 2.63 1.02 9.84
N ILE A 117 2.47 0.06 8.94
CA ILE A 117 3.52 -0.33 7.98
C ILE A 117 3.13 0.19 6.60
N ALA A 118 4.08 0.75 5.85
CA ALA A 118 3.92 1.01 4.43
C ALA A 118 5.08 0.40 3.65
N THR A 119 4.80 -0.61 2.85
CA THR A 119 5.83 -1.32 2.08
C THR A 119 5.30 -1.84 0.75
N ALA A 120 6.20 -2.38 -0.05
CA ALA A 120 5.87 -3.05 -1.29
C ALA A 120 6.57 -4.40 -1.40
N LEU A 121 6.08 -5.28 -2.28
CA LEU A 121 6.79 -6.51 -2.62
C LEU A 121 6.44 -6.97 -4.03
N HIS A 122 7.17 -7.98 -4.50
CA HIS A 122 6.89 -8.68 -5.73
C HIS A 122 6.08 -9.94 -5.47
N ALA A 123 4.83 -9.95 -5.92
CA ALA A 123 3.96 -11.11 -5.90
C ALA A 123 2.91 -11.00 -7.03
N ASP A 124 2.31 -12.13 -7.38
CA ASP A 124 1.27 -12.27 -8.39
C ASP A 124 -0.15 -12.14 -7.83
N GLY A 125 -0.28 -11.91 -6.53
CA GLY A 125 -1.56 -11.69 -5.86
C GLY A 125 -1.38 -11.54 -4.36
N ILE A 126 -2.51 -11.46 -3.65
CA ILE A 126 -2.52 -11.30 -2.19
C ILE A 126 -2.00 -12.54 -1.46
N ASP A 127 -2.36 -13.74 -1.91
CA ASP A 127 -1.92 -14.99 -1.26
C ASP A 127 -0.39 -15.11 -1.27
N SER A 128 0.21 -15.03 -2.45
CA SER A 128 1.68 -15.06 -2.62
C SER A 128 2.39 -13.90 -1.91
N ALA A 129 1.72 -12.74 -1.76
CA ALA A 129 2.27 -11.63 -0.99
C ALA A 129 2.43 -11.98 0.51
N PHE A 130 1.44 -12.67 1.08
CA PHE A 130 1.50 -13.13 2.47
C PHE A 130 2.40 -14.35 2.65
N GLU A 131 2.55 -15.20 1.63
CA GLU A 131 3.60 -16.23 1.62
C GLU A 131 5.00 -15.61 1.73
N VAL A 132 5.29 -14.58 0.92
CA VAL A 132 6.56 -13.83 1.02
C VAL A 132 6.75 -13.24 2.41
N ILE A 133 5.72 -12.63 3.01
CA ILE A 133 5.81 -12.10 4.39
C ILE A 133 6.12 -13.23 5.39
N ALA A 134 5.47 -14.39 5.25
CA ALA A 134 5.71 -15.55 6.11
C ALA A 134 7.13 -16.14 5.94
N GLU A 135 7.69 -16.15 4.73
CA GLU A 135 9.08 -16.57 4.46
C GLU A 135 10.11 -15.73 5.24
N ASN A 136 9.76 -14.47 5.55
CA ASN A 136 10.58 -13.59 6.37
C ASN A 136 10.47 -13.88 7.88
N GLY A 137 9.69 -14.89 8.28
CA GLY A 137 9.49 -15.29 9.67
C GLY A 137 8.50 -14.41 10.43
N VAL A 138 7.69 -13.61 9.74
CA VAL A 138 6.64 -12.79 10.36
C VAL A 138 5.49 -13.70 10.80
N PRO A 139 5.11 -13.73 12.10
CA PRO A 139 3.96 -14.49 12.57
C PRO A 139 2.64 -13.94 12.05
N ASP A 140 1.63 -14.79 11.87
CA ASP A 140 0.28 -14.42 11.40
C ASP A 140 -0.32 -13.21 12.12
N GLU A 141 -0.17 -13.14 13.45
CA GLU A 141 -0.66 -12.03 14.28
C GLU A 141 -0.04 -10.68 13.87
N GLN A 142 1.25 -10.67 13.54
CA GLN A 142 1.95 -9.46 13.10
C GLN A 142 1.68 -9.19 11.61
N ALA A 143 1.60 -10.22 10.77
CA ALA A 143 1.23 -10.06 9.37
C ALA A 143 -0.19 -9.48 9.21
N SER A 144 -1.09 -9.79 10.16
CA SER A 144 -2.45 -9.22 10.24
C SER A 144 -2.48 -7.72 10.52
N LEU A 145 -1.34 -7.07 10.75
CA LEU A 145 -1.26 -5.60 10.81
C LEU A 145 -1.45 -4.94 9.45
N ILE A 146 -1.23 -5.65 8.33
CA ILE A 146 -1.51 -5.12 7.00
C ILE A 146 -3.02 -5.01 6.84
N ASP A 147 -3.55 -3.79 6.70
CA ASP A 147 -4.99 -3.54 6.57
C ASP A 147 -5.42 -3.50 5.09
N VAL A 148 -4.59 -2.93 4.21
CA VAL A 148 -4.93 -2.68 2.80
C VAL A 148 -3.82 -3.21 1.88
N VAL A 149 -4.21 -4.02 0.90
CA VAL A 149 -3.32 -4.54 -0.16
C VAL A 149 -3.76 -3.99 -1.51
N VAL A 150 -2.82 -3.38 -2.23
CA VAL A 150 -3.06 -2.81 -3.56
C VAL A 150 -2.25 -3.56 -4.60
N TYR A 151 -2.91 -4.15 -5.59
CA TYR A 151 -2.24 -4.83 -6.69
C TYR A 151 -2.18 -3.93 -7.92
N ILE A 152 -0.98 -3.67 -8.44
CA ILE A 152 -0.73 -2.86 -9.63
C ILE A 152 -0.33 -3.76 -10.79
N ARG A 153 -1.02 -3.64 -11.92
CA ARG A 153 -0.62 -4.19 -13.21
C ARG A 153 0.15 -3.17 -14.03
N LEU A 154 1.15 -3.69 -14.74
CA LEU A 154 1.96 -2.97 -15.70
C LEU A 154 1.71 -3.53 -17.10
N PHE A 155 1.44 -2.64 -18.06
CA PHE A 155 1.30 -2.97 -19.47
C PHE A 155 2.50 -2.41 -20.25
N GLY A 156 2.84 -3.09 -21.34
CA GLY A 156 4.07 -2.84 -22.09
C GLY A 156 5.29 -3.52 -21.47
N ARG A 157 6.49 -3.06 -21.84
CA ARG A 157 7.75 -3.61 -21.31
C ARG A 157 8.09 -2.93 -19.99
N TRP A 158 8.65 -3.65 -19.02
CA TRP A 158 8.95 -3.05 -17.72
C TRP A 158 10.03 -1.93 -17.78
N GLN A 159 10.89 -1.94 -18.81
CA GLN A 159 11.85 -0.87 -19.08
C GLN A 159 11.23 0.36 -19.74
N ASP A 160 10.13 0.19 -20.46
CA ASP A 160 9.41 1.24 -21.17
C ASP A 160 7.89 1.01 -21.04
N PRO A 161 7.36 1.28 -19.84
CA PRO A 161 5.99 0.92 -19.50
C PRO A 161 4.99 1.85 -20.18
N GLU A 162 4.03 1.25 -20.88
CA GLU A 162 2.99 1.97 -21.62
C GLU A 162 1.87 2.44 -20.70
N ARG A 163 1.52 1.61 -19.70
CA ARG A 163 0.43 1.92 -18.76
C ARG A 163 0.62 1.21 -17.43
N ARG A 164 0.15 1.85 -16.36
CA ARG A 164 0.03 1.30 -15.01
C ARG A 164 -1.42 1.41 -14.57
N VAL A 165 -1.95 0.36 -13.95
CA VAL A 165 -3.31 0.33 -13.44
C VAL A 165 -3.34 -0.40 -12.10
N VAL A 166 -3.98 0.21 -11.10
CA VAL A 166 -4.39 -0.51 -9.89
C VAL A 166 -5.50 -1.47 -10.29
N GLU A 167 -5.18 -2.76 -10.35
CA GLU A 167 -6.13 -3.77 -10.79
C GLU A 167 -7.08 -4.15 -9.65
N THR A 168 -6.58 -4.29 -8.43
CA THR A 168 -7.43 -4.62 -7.28
C THR A 168 -6.97 -3.94 -5.99
N ILE A 169 -7.93 -3.68 -5.10
CA ILE A 169 -7.68 -3.30 -3.71
C ILE A 169 -8.42 -4.27 -2.79
N HIS A 170 -7.70 -4.83 -1.84
CA HIS A 170 -8.22 -5.74 -0.83
C HIS A 170 -8.09 -5.14 0.56
N GLU A 171 -9.13 -5.32 1.39
CA GLU A 171 -9.07 -5.09 2.84
C GLU A 171 -8.80 -6.42 3.53
N VAL A 172 -7.71 -6.50 4.28
CA VAL A 172 -7.32 -7.69 5.03
C VAL A 172 -8.03 -7.68 6.37
N GLU A 173 -8.71 -8.78 6.70
CA GLU A 173 -9.35 -8.95 7.99
C GLU A 173 -8.39 -9.56 9.01
N ARG A 174 -7.61 -10.56 8.57
CA ARG A 174 -6.65 -11.31 9.39
C ARG A 174 -5.88 -12.32 8.55
N ILE A 175 -4.78 -12.79 9.11
CA ILE A 175 -4.06 -13.98 8.66
C ILE A 175 -4.34 -15.11 9.65
N GLN A 176 -4.62 -16.32 9.15
CA GLN A 176 -4.85 -17.48 10.00
C GLN A 176 -4.29 -18.73 9.35
N ARG A 177 -3.37 -19.39 10.07
CA ARG A 177 -2.68 -20.60 9.62
C ARG A 177 -1.96 -20.35 8.29
N GLY A 178 -1.31 -19.19 8.16
CA GLY A 178 -0.61 -18.76 6.95
C GLY A 178 -1.52 -18.37 5.77
N GLN A 179 -2.84 -18.37 5.94
CA GLN A 179 -3.78 -17.96 4.89
C GLN A 179 -4.36 -16.58 5.17
N VAL A 180 -4.38 -15.73 4.14
CA VAL A 180 -5.01 -14.41 4.21
C VAL A 180 -6.53 -14.54 4.10
N VAL A 181 -7.24 -13.84 4.99
CA VAL A 181 -8.67 -13.61 4.88
C VAL A 181 -8.86 -12.14 4.55
N ALA A 182 -9.36 -11.84 3.36
CA ALA A 182 -9.51 -10.49 2.85
C ALA A 182 -10.76 -10.34 2.00
N ARG A 183 -11.21 -9.08 1.85
CA ARG A 183 -12.34 -8.67 1.03
C ARG A 183 -11.85 -7.86 -0.16
N LEU A 184 -12.26 -8.24 -1.37
CA LEU A 184 -12.08 -7.42 -2.57
C LEU A 184 -13.05 -6.23 -2.49
N THR A 185 -12.48 -5.02 -2.40
CA THR A 185 -13.29 -3.77 -2.36
C THR A 185 -13.41 -3.13 -3.72
N HIS A 186 -12.32 -3.12 -4.49
CA HIS A 186 -12.28 -2.48 -5.80
C HIS A 186 -11.54 -3.34 -6.82
N SER A 187 -12.00 -3.27 -8.06
CA SER A 187 -11.35 -3.91 -9.20
C SER A 187 -11.34 -3.00 -10.42
N TRP A 188 -10.40 -3.21 -11.33
CA TRP A 188 -10.42 -2.65 -12.66
C TRP A 188 -10.91 -3.70 -13.68
N ASN A 189 -11.89 -3.30 -14.48
CA ASN A 189 -12.44 -4.10 -15.56
C ASN A 189 -11.69 -3.81 -16.86
N GLU A 190 -10.82 -4.75 -17.27
CA GLU A 190 -9.98 -4.61 -18.45
C GLU A 190 -10.79 -4.46 -19.76
N ALA A 191 -11.98 -5.06 -19.85
CA ALA A 191 -12.80 -5.02 -21.05
C ALA A 191 -13.48 -3.66 -21.29
N THR A 192 -13.86 -2.98 -20.21
CA THR A 192 -14.53 -1.66 -20.28
C THR A 192 -13.61 -0.49 -19.95
N ASP A 193 -12.41 -0.78 -19.45
CA ASP A 193 -11.47 0.19 -18.90
C ASP A 193 -12.07 1.04 -17.78
N GLN A 194 -12.82 0.40 -16.87
CA GLN A 194 -13.51 1.05 -15.76
C GLN A 194 -13.02 0.54 -14.41
N PHE A 195 -13.00 1.43 -13.42
CA PHE A 195 -12.78 1.08 -12.02
C PHE A 195 -14.13 0.86 -11.35
N GLU A 196 -14.25 -0.23 -10.62
CA GLU A 196 -15.51 -0.68 -10.02
C GLU A 196 -15.31 -0.88 -8.52
N THR A 197 -16.28 -0.43 -7.72
CA THR A 197 -16.40 -0.84 -6.32
C THR A 197 -17.17 -2.15 -6.27
N VAL A 198 -16.47 -3.24 -5.95
CA VAL A 198 -17.04 -4.59 -5.79
C VAL A 198 -17.77 -4.71 -4.46
N THR A 199 -17.14 -4.21 -3.39
CA THR A 199 -17.70 -4.19 -2.04
C THR A 199 -17.37 -2.86 -1.39
N ALA A 200 -18.35 -2.25 -0.71
CA ALA A 200 -18.13 -1.01 0.02
C ALA A 200 -16.98 -1.17 1.04
N PRO A 201 -16.02 -0.23 1.09
CA PRO A 201 -14.94 -0.27 2.07
C PRO A 201 -15.43 -0.26 3.50
N SER A 202 -14.69 -0.93 4.37
CA SER A 202 -14.99 -1.09 5.79
C SER A 202 -13.78 -0.85 6.70
N SER A 203 -12.58 -0.78 6.14
CA SER A 203 -11.33 -0.50 6.86
C SER A 203 -11.18 0.97 7.26
N VAL A 204 -11.96 1.86 6.64
CA VAL A 204 -11.96 3.30 6.88
C VAL A 204 -13.33 3.78 7.31
N SER A 205 -13.40 4.87 8.07
CA SER A 205 -14.67 5.47 8.46
C SER A 205 -15.43 5.96 7.21
N PRO A 206 -16.78 5.83 7.20
CA PRO A 206 -17.60 6.36 6.11
C PRO A 206 -17.41 7.86 5.89
N GLN A 207 -17.06 8.60 6.95
CA GLN A 207 -16.81 10.04 6.88
C GLN A 207 -15.51 10.36 6.14
N ALA A 208 -14.40 9.70 6.49
CA ALA A 208 -13.12 9.90 5.80
C ALA A 208 -13.23 9.50 4.32
N TYR A 209 -13.86 8.35 4.06
CA TYR A 209 -14.10 7.90 2.68
C TYR A 209 -14.91 8.92 1.87
N ALA A 210 -16.05 9.38 2.39
CA ALA A 210 -16.91 10.33 1.69
C ALA A 210 -16.23 11.70 1.48
N HIS A 211 -15.43 12.16 2.46
CA HIS A 211 -14.67 13.40 2.34
C HIS A 211 -13.66 13.32 1.19
N HIS A 212 -12.86 12.25 1.14
CA HIS A 212 -11.86 12.09 0.08
C HIS A 212 -12.49 11.80 -1.29
N LEU A 213 -13.59 11.05 -1.33
CA LEU A 213 -14.31 10.78 -2.57
C LEU A 213 -14.80 12.08 -3.21
N ALA A 214 -15.45 12.95 -2.42
CA ALA A 214 -15.89 14.26 -2.91
C ALA A 214 -14.71 15.06 -3.50
N ARG A 215 -13.59 15.12 -2.78
CA ARG A 215 -12.36 15.81 -3.22
C ARG A 215 -11.83 15.25 -4.55
N PHE A 216 -11.75 13.94 -4.69
CA PHE A 216 -11.15 13.30 -5.86
C PHE A 216 -12.08 13.27 -7.07
N THR A 217 -13.39 13.17 -6.88
CA THR A 217 -14.36 13.29 -7.97
C THR A 217 -14.37 14.70 -8.57
N GLU A 218 -14.20 15.74 -7.74
CA GLU A 218 -14.08 17.12 -8.20
C GLU A 218 -12.78 17.38 -8.99
N ALA A 219 -11.67 16.78 -8.55
CA ALA A 219 -10.37 16.88 -9.19
C ALA A 219 -10.25 16.04 -10.47
N ALA A 220 -11.06 14.99 -10.61
CA ALA A 220 -11.00 14.08 -11.75
C ALA A 220 -11.34 14.80 -13.07
N PRO A 221 -10.64 14.50 -14.19
CA PRO A 221 -11.03 14.98 -15.51
C PRO A 221 -12.43 14.46 -15.89
N PRO A 222 -13.18 15.16 -16.76
CA PRO A 222 -14.58 14.82 -17.08
C PRO A 222 -14.80 13.35 -17.50
N ASP A 223 -13.82 12.76 -18.19
CA ASP A 223 -13.87 11.37 -18.66
C ASP A 223 -13.59 10.34 -17.55
N ALA A 224 -13.03 10.78 -16.41
CA ALA A 224 -12.78 9.96 -15.21
C ALA A 224 -13.89 10.11 -14.14
N ARG A 225 -14.89 10.96 -14.35
CA ARG A 225 -16.06 11.13 -13.44
C ARG A 225 -17.23 10.21 -13.76
N ARG A 226 -17.17 9.48 -14.88
CA ARG A 226 -18.24 8.60 -15.37
C ARG A 226 -17.99 7.11 -15.11
N SER A 227 -16.91 6.78 -14.41
CA SER A 227 -16.58 5.43 -13.94
C SER A 227 -17.23 5.20 -12.58
#